data_AF-A0A9D6XUD7-F1
#
_entry.id   AF-A0A9D6XUD7-F1
#
_cell.length_a   1.000
_cell.length_b   1.000
_cell.length_c   1.000
_cell.angle_alpha   90.00
_cell.angle_beta   90.00
_cell.angle_gamma   90.00
#
_symmetry.space_group_name_H-M   'P 1'
#
loop_
_entity.id
_entity.type
_entity.pdbx_description
1 polymer ?
#
loop_
_entity_poly.entity_id
_entity_poly.type
_entity_poly.pdbx_seq_one_letter_code
_entity_poly.pdbx_strand_id
1 'polypeptide(L)'
;IYESAGMHGSLLGFSLEGVVLDNDIVGAVQRTIKGIEVTDESLSLDTIRAAVIGGPGHYLGAKQTLEIMQTEYIYPAVGDRLSPKEWNEVGRPQIIDVAIAKVKKVLDNNFPSHIPEEVDAKIREYLPIRLPRENMIHPALRGETASV
;
A
#
# COMPACT_ATOMS: atom_id res chain seq x y z
N ILE A 1 9.12 5.15 -14.10
CA ILE A 1 9.72 3.80 -14.03
C ILE A 1 8.72 2.88 -14.73
N TYR A 2 9.10 2.28 -15.86
CA TYR A 2 8.24 1.33 -16.55
C TYR A 2 8.43 -0.05 -15.94
N GLU A 3 7.42 -0.93 -16.05
CA GLU A 3 7.52 -2.35 -15.66
C GLU A 3 7.92 -2.58 -14.20
N SER A 4 7.64 -1.61 -13.33
CA SER A 4 8.04 -1.64 -11.92
C SER A 4 7.16 -2.51 -11.02
N ALA A 5 6.05 -3.03 -11.55
CA ALA A 5 5.09 -3.81 -10.78
C ALA A 5 4.33 -4.81 -11.67
N GLY A 6 4.14 -6.04 -11.17
CA GLY A 6 3.29 -7.08 -11.73
C GLY A 6 3.84 -7.82 -12.95
N MET A 7 5.06 -7.54 -13.39
CA MET A 7 5.64 -8.15 -14.60
C MET A 7 6.40 -9.43 -14.28
N HIS A 8 6.14 -10.50 -15.03
CA HIS A 8 6.77 -11.81 -14.87
C HIS A 8 7.34 -12.35 -16.19
N GLY A 9 8.29 -13.28 -16.08
CA GLY A 9 8.81 -14.05 -17.23
C GLY A 9 9.39 -13.17 -18.34
N SER A 10 10.22 -12.17 -18.00
CA SER A 10 10.78 -11.21 -18.97
C SER A 10 9.70 -10.50 -19.80
N LEU A 11 8.67 -9.99 -19.10
CA LEU A 11 7.55 -9.22 -19.66
C LEU A 11 6.53 -10.04 -20.47
N LEU A 12 6.60 -11.36 -20.40
CA LEU A 12 5.63 -12.24 -21.07
C LEU A 12 4.36 -12.47 -20.25
N GLY A 13 4.37 -12.12 -18.96
CA GLY A 13 3.22 -12.28 -18.07
C GLY A 13 2.99 -11.05 -17.20
N PHE A 14 1.72 -10.83 -16.88
CA PHE A 14 1.28 -9.79 -15.95
C PHE A 14 0.36 -10.39 -14.88
N SER A 15 0.59 -10.04 -13.61
CA SER A 15 -0.23 -10.46 -12.47
C SER A 15 -0.64 -9.25 -11.64
N LEU A 16 -1.93 -9.16 -11.34
CA LEU A 16 -2.48 -8.12 -10.46
C LEU A 16 -2.02 -8.34 -9.01
N GLU A 17 -1.90 -9.59 -8.58
CA GLU A 17 -1.34 -9.96 -7.29
C GLU A 17 0.12 -9.51 -7.21
N GLY A 18 0.90 -9.73 -8.27
CA GLY A 18 2.25 -9.20 -8.42
C GLY A 18 2.30 -7.68 -8.25
N VAL A 19 1.36 -6.93 -8.84
CA VAL A 19 1.27 -5.47 -8.64
C VAL A 19 1.09 -5.11 -7.16
N VAL A 20 0.23 -5.82 -6.45
CA VAL A 20 -0.01 -5.57 -5.02
C VAL A 20 1.22 -5.89 -4.17
N LEU A 21 1.91 -6.99 -4.47
CA LEU A 21 3.15 -7.37 -3.77
C LEU A 21 4.27 -6.37 -4.05
N ASP A 22 4.48 -6.01 -5.31
CA ASP A 22 5.51 -5.07 -5.72
C ASP A 22 5.26 -3.67 -5.16
N ASN A 23 4.02 -3.30 -4.86
CA ASN A 23 3.71 -2.03 -4.21
C ASN A 23 4.42 -1.87 -2.84
N ASP A 24 4.55 -2.94 -2.05
CA ASP A 24 5.28 -2.90 -0.79
C ASP A 24 6.78 -2.68 -1.04
N ILE A 25 7.34 -3.34 -2.05
CA ILE A 25 8.75 -3.22 -2.43
C ILE A 25 9.04 -1.82 -2.97
N VAL A 26 8.19 -1.30 -3.85
CA VAL A 26 8.30 0.07 -4.38
C VAL A 26 8.20 1.09 -3.26
N GLY A 27 7.32 0.90 -2.26
CA GLY A 27 7.28 1.72 -1.05
C GLY A 27 8.60 1.70 -0.30
N ALA A 28 9.15 0.53 -0.02
CA ALA A 28 10.43 0.38 0.68
C ALA A 28 11.60 1.01 -0.09
N VAL A 29 11.64 0.85 -1.42
CA VAL A 29 12.62 1.51 -2.29
C VAL A 29 12.46 3.02 -2.23
N GLN A 30 11.24 3.56 -2.32
CA GLN A 30 10.96 4.99 -2.20
C GLN A 30 11.44 5.55 -0.85
N ARG A 31 11.21 4.83 0.25
CA ARG A 31 11.76 5.21 1.56
C ARG A 31 13.28 5.18 1.57
N THR A 32 13.89 4.20 0.94
CA THR A 32 15.35 4.08 0.88
C THR A 32 15.97 5.25 0.13
N ILE A 33 15.41 5.62 -1.03
CA ILE A 33 15.92 6.74 -1.83
C ILE A 33 15.65 8.12 -1.23
N LYS A 34 14.68 8.26 -0.31
CA LYS A 34 14.51 9.49 0.53
C LYS A 34 15.80 9.82 1.27
N GLY A 35 16.63 8.81 1.55
CA GLY A 35 17.91 8.97 2.22
C GLY A 35 17.77 9.15 3.74
N ILE A 36 18.80 9.76 4.33
CA ILE A 36 18.89 10.04 5.76
C ILE A 36 18.89 11.56 5.91
N GLU A 37 17.86 12.07 6.57
CA GLU A 37 17.78 13.48 6.95
C GLU A 37 18.63 13.71 8.21
N VAL A 38 19.53 14.68 8.16
CA VAL A 38 20.44 15.02 9.26
C VAL A 38 20.13 16.43 9.75
N THR A 39 19.45 16.52 10.88
CA THR A 39 19.16 17.75 11.63
C THR A 39 19.45 17.53 13.11
N ASP A 40 19.46 18.60 13.90
CA ASP A 40 19.65 18.49 15.35
C ASP A 40 18.58 17.59 16.00
N GLU A 41 17.34 17.65 15.50
CA GLU A 41 16.25 16.77 15.93
C GLU A 41 16.47 15.32 15.51
N SER A 42 16.86 15.06 14.25
CA SER A 42 17.01 13.70 13.75
C SER A 42 18.20 12.95 14.36
N LEU A 43 19.21 13.67 14.85
CA LEU A 43 20.31 13.11 15.65
C LEU A 43 19.84 12.51 16.99
N SER A 44 18.69 12.98 17.53
CA SER A 44 18.02 12.40 18.69
C SER A 44 18.90 12.32 19.97
N LEU A 45 19.87 13.24 20.13
CA LEU A 45 20.88 13.17 21.20
C LEU A 45 20.27 13.20 22.61
N ASP A 46 19.24 14.01 22.81
CA ASP A 46 18.56 14.10 24.11
C ASP A 46 17.78 12.83 24.45
N THR A 47 17.10 12.24 23.46
CA THR A 47 16.41 10.95 23.61
C THR A 47 17.40 9.81 23.90
N ILE A 48 18.57 9.81 23.24
CA ILE A 48 19.68 8.88 23.54
C ILE A 48 20.15 9.04 24.98
N ARG A 49 20.42 10.27 25.41
CA ARG A 49 20.86 10.55 26.78
C ARG A 49 19.83 10.08 27.81
N ALA A 50 18.56 10.41 27.60
CA ALA A 50 17.46 10.05 28.50
C ALA A 50 17.24 8.53 28.60
N ALA A 51 17.47 7.78 27.53
CA ALA A 51 17.33 6.33 27.55
C ALA A 51 18.51 5.62 28.23
N VAL A 52 19.74 6.11 28.01
CA VAL A 52 20.98 5.41 28.38
C VAL A 52 21.54 5.85 29.74
N ILE A 53 21.42 7.13 30.11
CA ILE A 53 21.98 7.64 31.37
C ILE A 53 20.93 7.57 32.48
N GLY A 54 20.92 6.46 33.22
CA GLY A 54 19.96 6.23 34.31
C GLY A 54 18.52 6.00 33.86
N GLY A 55 18.32 5.83 32.55
CA GLY A 55 17.03 5.60 31.92
C GLY A 55 16.67 4.11 31.79
N PRO A 56 15.59 3.80 31.05
CA PRO A 56 15.08 2.43 30.88
C PRO A 56 15.98 1.50 30.05
N GLY A 57 17.03 2.01 29.40
CA GLY A 57 17.92 1.22 28.54
C GLY A 57 17.30 0.85 27.18
N HIS A 58 16.12 1.38 26.84
CA HIS A 58 15.46 1.18 25.55
C HIS A 58 14.65 2.43 25.15
N TYR A 59 14.30 2.53 23.87
CA TYR A 59 13.63 3.71 23.30
C TYR A 59 12.11 3.61 23.20
N LEU A 60 11.53 2.44 23.46
CA LEU A 60 10.10 2.16 23.19
C LEU A 60 9.11 3.12 23.86
N GLY A 61 9.46 3.72 25.00
CA GLY A 61 8.61 4.67 25.72
C GLY A 61 8.85 6.14 25.35
N ALA A 62 9.82 6.45 24.49
CA ALA A 62 10.13 7.82 24.14
C ALA A 62 9.12 8.38 23.13
N LYS A 63 8.61 9.58 23.39
CA LYS A 63 7.70 10.29 22.47
C LYS A 63 8.27 10.41 21.06
N GLN A 64 9.55 10.77 20.96
CA GLN A 64 10.25 10.91 19.68
C GLN A 64 10.27 9.58 18.88
N THR A 65 10.38 8.43 19.55
CA THR A 65 10.34 7.13 18.87
C THR A 65 9.02 6.90 18.18
N LEU A 66 7.89 7.23 18.82
CA LEU A 66 6.58 7.10 18.20
C LEU A 66 6.43 8.03 16.98
N GLU A 67 6.89 9.27 17.10
CA GLU A 67 6.84 10.26 16.01
C GLU A 67 7.65 9.76 14.79
N ILE A 68 8.89 9.29 15.02
CA ILE A 68 9.75 8.74 13.96
C ILE A 68 9.18 7.46 13.36
N MET A 69 8.52 6.61 14.15
CA MET A 69 7.87 5.41 13.64
C MET A 69 6.75 5.71 12.63
N GLN A 70 6.12 6.87 12.72
CA GLN A 70 5.07 7.29 11.79
C GLN A 70 5.60 7.91 10.50
N THR A 71 6.85 8.41 10.50
CA THR A 71 7.44 9.11 9.35
C THR A 71 8.53 8.32 8.64
N GLU A 72 9.33 7.56 9.38
CA GLU A 72 10.54 6.92 8.87
C GLU A 72 10.39 5.41 8.64
N TYR A 73 9.39 4.77 9.24
CA TYR A 73 9.11 3.35 9.03
C TYR A 73 7.99 3.18 8.01
N ILE A 74 8.26 2.38 6.98
CA ILE A 74 7.20 1.86 6.11
C ILE A 74 6.84 0.46 6.58
N TYR A 75 5.60 0.30 6.99
CA TYR A 75 5.01 -1.01 7.23
C TYR A 75 4.43 -1.55 5.92
N PRO A 76 4.77 -2.79 5.54
CA PRO A 76 4.21 -3.40 4.35
C PRO A 76 2.69 -3.53 4.48
N ALA A 77 1.96 -3.32 3.38
CA ALA A 77 0.51 -3.46 3.32
C ALA A 77 0.08 -4.93 3.21
N VAL A 78 0.92 -5.79 2.64
CA VAL A 78 0.63 -7.23 2.45
C VAL A 78 1.73 -8.15 2.98
N GLY A 79 2.97 -7.67 3.13
CA GLY A 79 4.05 -8.43 3.76
C GLY A 79 3.77 -8.77 5.23
N ASP A 80 4.01 -10.04 5.59
CA ASP A 80 3.83 -10.55 6.95
C ASP A 80 5.04 -10.19 7.84
N ARG A 81 4.76 -9.69 9.05
CA ARG A 81 5.76 -9.29 10.06
C ARG A 81 5.62 -10.06 11.38
N LEU A 82 4.79 -11.09 11.42
CA LEU A 82 4.63 -11.97 12.56
C LEU A 82 5.95 -12.66 12.88
N SER A 83 6.18 -12.94 14.16
CA SER A 83 7.28 -13.82 14.54
C SER A 83 7.07 -15.21 13.94
N PRO A 84 8.14 -15.99 13.71
CA PRO A 84 8.00 -17.35 13.18
C PRO A 84 7.05 -18.23 14.01
N LYS A 85 6.97 -18.02 15.32
CA LYS A 85 6.04 -18.73 16.20
C LYS A 85 4.59 -18.35 15.89
N GLU A 86 4.27 -17.06 15.90
CA GLU A 86 2.91 -16.57 15.63
C GLU A 86 2.46 -16.94 14.21
N TRP A 87 3.32 -16.81 13.21
CA TRP A 87 3.03 -17.20 11.82
C TRP A 87 2.67 -18.69 11.72
N ASN A 88 3.36 -19.55 12.48
CA ASN A 88 3.01 -20.98 12.57
C ASN A 88 1.67 -21.20 13.27
N GLU A 89 1.40 -20.48 14.35
CA GLU A 89 0.15 -20.59 15.13
C GLU A 89 -1.07 -20.15 14.33
N VAL A 90 -0.94 -19.17 13.43
CA VAL A 90 -2.03 -18.72 12.54
C VAL A 90 -2.14 -19.53 11.24
N GLY A 91 -1.47 -20.68 11.16
CA GLY A 91 -1.64 -21.62 10.05
C GLY A 91 -0.82 -21.32 8.80
N ARG A 92 0.31 -20.59 8.94
CA ARG A 92 1.29 -20.37 7.88
C ARG A 92 0.73 -19.66 6.64
N PRO A 93 0.05 -18.51 6.81
CA PRO A 93 -0.59 -17.80 5.72
C PRO A 93 0.42 -17.51 4.60
N GLN A 94 -0.02 -17.74 3.36
CA GLN A 94 0.77 -17.41 2.19
C GLN A 94 0.47 -15.98 1.75
N ILE A 95 1.52 -15.22 1.44
CA ILE A 95 1.39 -13.82 1.03
C ILE A 95 0.54 -13.67 -0.25
N ILE A 96 0.54 -14.69 -1.12
CA ILE A 96 -0.24 -14.68 -2.35
C ILE A 96 -1.75 -14.65 -2.07
N ASP A 97 -2.23 -15.33 -1.05
CA ASP A 97 -3.66 -15.35 -0.70
C ASP A 97 -4.12 -13.96 -0.21
N VAL A 98 -3.25 -13.29 0.56
CA VAL A 98 -3.46 -11.91 1.00
C VAL A 98 -3.51 -10.96 -0.21
N ALA A 99 -2.60 -11.14 -1.18
CA ALA A 99 -2.58 -10.34 -2.40
C ALA A 99 -3.85 -10.56 -3.25
N ILE A 100 -4.29 -11.80 -3.45
CA ILE A 100 -5.54 -12.13 -4.14
C ILE A 100 -6.73 -11.44 -3.47
N ALA A 101 -6.85 -11.56 -2.14
CA ALA A 101 -7.92 -10.93 -1.38
C ALA A 101 -7.89 -9.40 -1.50
N LYS A 102 -6.68 -8.80 -1.52
CA LYS A 102 -6.49 -7.36 -1.70
C LYS A 102 -6.88 -6.91 -3.10
N VAL A 103 -6.46 -7.62 -4.15
CA VAL A 103 -6.83 -7.35 -5.55
C VAL A 103 -8.36 -7.35 -5.67
N LYS A 104 -9.00 -8.43 -5.20
CA LYS A 104 -10.47 -8.54 -5.23
C LYS A 104 -11.12 -7.36 -4.51
N LYS A 105 -10.68 -7.04 -3.28
CA LYS A 105 -11.21 -5.91 -2.52
C LYS A 105 -11.07 -4.58 -3.27
N VAL A 106 -9.93 -4.32 -3.92
CA VAL A 106 -9.73 -3.08 -4.67
C VAL A 106 -10.64 -3.03 -5.88
N LEU A 107 -10.71 -4.09 -6.69
CA LEU A 107 -11.54 -4.14 -7.88
C LEU A 107 -13.04 -4.05 -7.58
N ASP A 108 -13.48 -4.65 -6.47
CA ASP A 108 -14.89 -4.66 -6.07
C ASP A 108 -15.36 -3.30 -5.52
N ASN A 109 -14.45 -2.46 -5.01
CA ASN A 109 -14.83 -1.25 -4.27
C ASN A 109 -14.30 0.07 -4.87
N ASN A 110 -13.40 0.02 -5.85
CA ASN A 110 -12.79 1.23 -6.42
C ASN A 110 -13.46 1.63 -7.73
N PHE A 111 -14.30 2.67 -7.68
CA PHE A 111 -15.00 3.26 -8.83
C PHE A 111 -14.53 4.71 -9.01
N PRO A 112 -13.52 4.97 -9.86
CA PRO A 112 -12.90 6.30 -9.93
C PRO A 112 -13.86 7.36 -10.48
N SER A 113 -14.02 8.47 -9.75
CA SER A 113 -14.89 9.59 -10.10
C SER A 113 -14.13 10.91 -10.36
N HIS A 114 -12.82 10.83 -10.56
CA HIS A 114 -11.95 12.00 -10.70
C HIS A 114 -12.01 12.67 -12.09
N ILE A 115 -12.60 12.00 -13.08
CA ILE A 115 -12.81 12.55 -14.42
C ILE A 115 -14.22 13.18 -14.47
N PRO A 116 -14.35 14.49 -14.73
CA PRO A 116 -15.66 15.12 -14.87
C PRO A 116 -16.47 14.53 -16.03
N GLU A 117 -17.80 14.46 -15.86
CA GLU A 117 -18.68 13.81 -16.85
C GLU A 117 -18.63 14.45 -18.25
N GLU A 118 -18.48 15.77 -18.31
CA GLU A 118 -18.31 16.52 -19.57
C GLU A 118 -17.03 16.12 -20.30
N VAL A 119 -15.94 15.91 -19.56
CA VAL A 119 -14.66 15.49 -20.12
C VAL A 119 -14.74 14.05 -20.62
N ASP A 120 -15.32 13.13 -19.83
CA ASP A 120 -15.54 11.75 -20.27
C ASP A 120 -16.47 11.68 -21.50
N ALA A 121 -17.46 12.58 -21.61
CA ALA A 121 -18.35 12.63 -22.77
C ALA A 121 -17.59 13.01 -24.05
N LYS A 122 -16.75 14.05 -23.99
CA LYS A 122 -15.88 14.46 -25.12
C LYS A 122 -14.90 13.36 -25.52
N ILE A 123 -14.33 12.64 -24.55
CA ILE A 123 -13.43 11.50 -24.82
C ILE A 123 -14.16 10.38 -25.56
N ARG A 124 -15.39 10.06 -25.15
CA ARG A 124 -16.21 9.00 -25.76
C ARG A 124 -16.78 9.37 -27.13
N GLU A 125 -16.96 10.66 -27.41
CA GLU A 125 -17.29 11.15 -28.76
C GLU A 125 -16.10 10.97 -29.71
N TYR A 126 -14.89 11.25 -29.21
CA TYR A 126 -13.66 11.18 -30.00
C TYR A 126 -13.12 9.75 -30.19
N LEU A 127 -13.27 8.88 -29.19
CA LEU A 127 -12.72 7.52 -29.17
C LEU A 127 -13.82 6.46 -29.05
N PRO A 128 -13.65 5.28 -29.67
CA PRO A 128 -14.62 4.19 -29.59
C PRO A 128 -14.55 3.44 -28.25
N ILE A 129 -14.81 4.13 -27.14
CA ILE A 129 -14.78 3.55 -25.80
C ILE A 129 -15.94 2.57 -25.63
N ARG A 130 -15.62 1.27 -25.54
CA ARG A 130 -16.60 0.19 -25.39
C ARG A 130 -17.02 -0.07 -23.94
N LEU A 131 -16.33 0.49 -22.95
CA LEU A 131 -16.63 0.33 -21.53
C LEU A 131 -17.88 1.15 -21.15
N PRO A 132 -19.02 0.53 -20.76
CA PRO A 132 -20.22 1.24 -20.37
C PRO A 132 -20.00 2.11 -19.12
N ARG A 133 -20.67 3.26 -19.02
CA ARG A 133 -20.56 4.16 -17.85
C ARG A 133 -21.09 3.54 -16.57
N GLU A 134 -22.16 2.74 -16.66
CA GLU A 134 -22.72 2.02 -15.52
C GLU A 134 -21.69 1.15 -14.80
N ASN A 135 -20.75 0.54 -15.54
CA ASN A 135 -19.69 -0.30 -14.97
C ASN A 135 -18.61 0.50 -14.23
N MET A 136 -18.55 1.82 -14.44
CA MET A 136 -17.61 2.72 -13.78
C MET A 136 -18.19 3.35 -12.50
N ILE A 137 -19.45 3.03 -12.15
CA ILE A 137 -20.14 3.54 -10.98
C ILE A 137 -20.37 2.38 -10.00
N HIS A 138 -20.28 2.67 -8.70
CA HIS A 138 -20.51 1.68 -7.66
C HIS A 138 -21.90 1.04 -7.79
N PRO A 139 -22.06 -0.29 -7.68
CA PRO A 139 -23.34 -0.99 -7.88
C PRO A 139 -24.49 -0.42 -7.05
N ALA A 140 -24.25 -0.04 -5.80
CA ALA A 140 -25.26 0.57 -4.93
C ALA A 140 -25.83 1.91 -5.46
N LEU A 141 -25.13 2.59 -6.37
CA LEU A 141 -25.58 3.84 -7.00
C LEU A 141 -26.25 3.61 -8.36
N ARG A 142 -26.25 2.36 -8.88
CA ARG A 142 -26.88 2.02 -10.17
C ARG A 142 -28.39 1.86 -10.10
N GLY A 143 -28.99 1.91 -8.91
CA GLY A 143 -30.43 1.72 -8.72
C GLY A 143 -30.89 0.26 -8.85
N GLU A 144 -29.97 -0.69 -8.99
CA GLU A 144 -30.26 -2.13 -8.99
C GLU A 144 -30.33 -2.62 -7.54
N THR A 145 -31.53 -3.00 -7.08
CA THR A 145 -31.70 -3.75 -5.84
C THR A 145 -30.92 -5.05 -5.95
N ALA A 146 -29.99 -5.29 -5.04
CA ALA A 146 -29.31 -6.57 -4.92
C ALA A 146 -30.36 -7.68 -4.79
N SER A 147 -30.50 -8.50 -5.84
CA SER A 147 -31.22 -9.76 -5.74
C SER A 147 -30.48 -10.65 -4.75
N VAL A 148 -31.21 -11.01 -3.69
CA VAL A 148 -30.80 -11.88 -2.57
C VAL A 148 -30.36 -13.25 -3.07
#